data_AF-A0A8R1Y3D4-F1
#
_entry.id   AF-A0A8R1Y3D4-F1
#
_cell.length_a   1.000
_cell.length_b   1.000
_cell.length_c   1.000
_cell.angle_alpha   90.00
_cell.angle_beta   90.00
_cell.angle_gamma   90.00
#
_symmetry.space_group_name_H-M   'P 1'
#
loop_
_entity.id
_entity.type
_entity.pdbx_description
1 polymer ?
#
loop_
_entity_poly.entity_id
_entity_poly.type
_entity_poly.pdbx_seq_one_letter_code
_entity_poly.pdbx_strand_id
1 'polypeptide(L)'
;MYHENVAHLNEKVNDTQESILQKYETEIDNVDTEEVIIFNSLQQARCHWIQLAKLDLQLTTIQLAFAYAIEKYEPMRLIWSFGKNCQKKTLYNDHRFYDHCNSFQEALKMIMEYVDEPHNMCKFICNIGARHFFYDMICKSMMVVLCEIAEDDMNEEQVKCWHTFFEEVQTAFNDGLATQRRSYLRKCISKKEMKTLATIWQQVQMKYKEEDGDLMKCHAIMYEALQYYCQKIPKTKKHIRKQEEIADRTIDVLNKIITIYDSTYKLTELIDRLDSYCYLCCTLNESPQTLWLAFNEGFTNIITTKVDENLENLVWVKQIVKQILCKVARVLEQVIKEFIVSNSYKWQQLE
;
A
#
# COMPACT_ATOMS: atom_id res chain seq x y z
N MET A 1 -13.72 -27.27 -19.63
CA MET A 1 -12.42 -26.79 -19.11
C MET A 1 -12.47 -26.21 -17.69
N TYR A 2 -13.16 -25.11 -17.37
CA TYR A 2 -13.12 -24.55 -15.99
C TYR A 2 -13.89 -25.40 -14.96
N HIS A 3 -15.08 -25.93 -15.32
CA HIS A 3 -15.81 -26.86 -14.45
C HIS A 3 -15.09 -28.20 -14.28
N GLU A 4 -14.34 -28.65 -15.29
CA GLU A 4 -13.57 -29.91 -15.18
C GLU A 4 -12.36 -29.74 -14.28
N ASN A 5 -11.66 -28.60 -14.31
CA ASN A 5 -10.49 -28.40 -13.44
C ASN A 5 -10.88 -28.25 -11.96
N VAL A 6 -12.01 -27.59 -11.65
CA VAL A 6 -12.50 -27.49 -10.26
C VAL A 6 -13.04 -28.83 -9.78
N ALA A 7 -13.81 -29.54 -10.61
CA ALA A 7 -14.30 -30.87 -10.26
C ALA A 7 -13.15 -31.86 -10.01
N HIS A 8 -12.12 -31.84 -10.86
CA HIS A 8 -10.97 -32.75 -10.73
C HIS A 8 -10.06 -32.39 -9.54
N LEU A 9 -10.03 -31.11 -9.14
CA LEU A 9 -9.41 -30.67 -7.88
C LEU A 9 -10.22 -31.14 -6.68
N ASN A 10 -11.55 -30.96 -6.69
CA ASN A 10 -12.43 -31.38 -5.60
C ASN A 10 -12.43 -32.91 -5.40
N GLU A 11 -12.39 -33.70 -6.47
CA GLU A 11 -12.31 -35.15 -6.40
C GLU A 11 -10.99 -35.61 -5.75
N LYS A 12 -9.86 -34.98 -6.12
CA LYS A 12 -8.56 -35.24 -5.48
C LYS A 12 -8.52 -34.79 -4.02
N VAL A 13 -9.20 -33.70 -3.67
CA VAL A 13 -9.30 -33.22 -2.28
C VAL A 13 -10.09 -34.21 -1.43
N ASN A 14 -11.23 -34.71 -1.92
CA ASN A 14 -12.06 -35.69 -1.20
C ASN A 14 -11.31 -37.01 -0.96
N ASP A 15 -10.66 -37.56 -1.98
CA ASP A 15 -9.89 -38.81 -1.84
C ASP A 15 -8.73 -38.66 -0.84
N THR A 16 -8.12 -37.47 -0.81
CA THR A 16 -7.02 -37.16 0.12
C THR A 16 -7.54 -36.93 1.54
N GLN A 17 -8.69 -36.28 1.71
CA GLN A 17 -9.35 -36.07 3.01
C GLN A 17 -9.78 -37.40 3.64
N GLU A 18 -10.43 -38.31 2.91
CA GLU A 18 -10.83 -39.63 3.42
C GLU A 18 -9.61 -40.47 3.87
N SER A 19 -8.53 -40.47 3.06
CA SER A 19 -7.30 -41.18 3.41
C SER A 19 -6.61 -40.59 4.64
N ILE A 20 -6.67 -39.28 4.84
CA ILE A 20 -6.07 -38.62 6.01
C ILE A 20 -6.93 -38.85 7.25
N LEU A 21 -8.25 -38.75 7.16
CA LEU A 21 -9.17 -39.00 8.25
C LEU A 21 -9.06 -40.43 8.79
N GLN A 22 -9.00 -41.44 7.92
CA GLN A 22 -8.79 -42.83 8.35
C GLN A 22 -7.46 -43.04 9.08
N LYS A 23 -6.42 -42.31 8.68
CA LYS A 23 -5.10 -42.38 9.30
C LYS A 23 -5.08 -41.71 10.68
N TYR A 24 -5.87 -40.66 10.88
CA TYR A 24 -6.06 -40.02 12.18
C TYR A 24 -6.95 -40.84 13.11
N GLU A 25 -8.02 -41.46 12.61
CA GLU A 25 -8.89 -42.33 13.41
C GLU A 25 -8.13 -43.54 13.98
N THR A 26 -7.16 -44.09 13.25
CA THR A 26 -6.33 -45.20 13.75
C THR A 26 -5.25 -44.79 14.74
N GLU A 27 -4.85 -43.51 14.78
CA GLU A 27 -3.84 -43.01 15.74
C GLU A 27 -4.46 -42.52 17.06
N ILE A 28 -5.78 -42.22 17.10
CA ILE A 28 -6.44 -41.65 18.29
C ILE A 28 -6.78 -42.71 19.35
N ASP A 29 -6.92 -43.98 19.00
CA ASP A 29 -7.32 -45.03 19.95
C ASP A 29 -6.23 -45.44 20.98
N ASN A 30 -5.05 -44.81 20.99
CA ASN A 30 -3.90 -45.31 21.77
C ASN A 30 -3.12 -44.28 22.59
N VAL A 31 -3.72 -43.18 23.03
CA VAL A 31 -3.03 -42.26 23.96
C VAL A 31 -3.89 -41.91 25.17
N ASP A 32 -3.55 -42.58 26.27
CA ASP A 32 -3.96 -42.30 27.64
C ASP A 32 -3.67 -40.84 28.04
N THR A 33 -4.71 -40.09 28.39
CA THR A 33 -4.68 -38.94 29.31
C THR A 33 -3.55 -37.92 29.09
N GLU A 34 -3.34 -37.49 27.85
CA GLU A 34 -2.50 -36.31 27.57
C GLU A 34 -3.18 -35.05 28.12
N GLU A 35 -2.41 -34.23 28.84
CA GLU A 35 -2.78 -32.85 29.15
C GLU A 35 -3.37 -32.23 27.89
N VAL A 36 -4.66 -31.86 27.93
CA VAL A 36 -5.29 -31.19 26.81
C VAL A 36 -4.50 -29.90 26.60
N ILE A 37 -3.62 -29.88 25.60
CA ILE A 37 -2.86 -28.68 25.25
C ILE A 37 -3.88 -27.68 24.71
N ILE A 38 -4.31 -26.78 25.59
CA ILE A 38 -5.22 -25.69 25.20
C ILE A 38 -4.40 -24.69 24.40
N PHE A 39 -4.42 -24.84 23.08
CA PHE A 39 -3.85 -23.86 22.18
C PHE A 39 -4.63 -22.55 22.30
N ASN A 40 -3.92 -21.43 22.39
CA ASN A 40 -4.52 -20.11 22.24
C ASN A 40 -4.94 -19.87 20.78
N SER A 41 -5.69 -18.80 20.52
CA SER A 41 -6.21 -18.48 19.19
C SER A 41 -5.14 -18.39 18.10
N LEU A 42 -3.95 -17.85 18.42
CA LEU A 42 -2.85 -17.74 17.46
C LEU A 42 -2.27 -19.12 17.11
N GLN A 43 -2.10 -19.99 18.12
CA GLN A 43 -1.62 -21.36 17.95
C GLN A 43 -2.63 -22.20 17.17
N GLN A 44 -3.93 -22.01 17.40
CA GLN A 44 -4.98 -22.69 16.63
C GLN A 44 -4.99 -22.25 15.16
N ALA A 45 -4.83 -20.95 14.88
CA ALA A 45 -4.69 -20.45 13.51
C ALA A 45 -3.45 -21.06 12.81
N ARG A 46 -2.33 -21.19 13.53
CA ARG A 46 -1.13 -21.89 13.04
C ARG A 46 -1.39 -23.36 12.74
N CYS A 47 -2.10 -24.08 13.61
CA CYS A 47 -2.47 -25.47 13.37
C CYS A 47 -3.29 -25.63 12.08
N HIS A 48 -4.29 -24.77 11.87
CA HIS A 48 -5.06 -24.74 10.64
C HIS A 48 -4.19 -24.41 9.41
N TRP A 49 -3.27 -23.44 9.54
CA TRP A 49 -2.32 -23.12 8.47
C TRP A 49 -1.43 -24.31 8.07
N ILE A 50 -1.01 -25.12 9.05
CA ILE A 50 -0.26 -26.36 8.80
C ILE A 50 -1.14 -27.42 8.10
N GLN A 51 -2.43 -27.52 8.45
CA GLN A 51 -3.37 -28.39 7.75
C GLN A 51 -3.50 -27.99 6.27
N LEU A 52 -3.65 -26.71 5.98
CA LEU A 52 -3.65 -26.20 4.59
C LEU A 52 -2.35 -26.52 3.84
N ALA A 53 -1.20 -26.55 4.54
CA ALA A 53 0.08 -26.95 3.95
C ALA A 53 0.07 -28.42 3.50
N LYS A 54 -0.49 -29.30 4.32
CA LYS A 54 -0.61 -30.74 4.02
C LYS A 54 -1.51 -31.00 2.82
N LEU A 55 -2.46 -30.11 2.55
CA LEU A 55 -3.36 -30.14 1.41
C LEU A 55 -2.84 -29.36 0.18
N ASP A 56 -1.63 -28.78 0.26
CA ASP A 56 -1.06 -27.90 -0.79
C ASP A 56 -1.95 -26.68 -1.14
N LEU A 57 -2.71 -26.18 -0.16
CA LEU A 57 -3.67 -25.10 -0.36
C LEU A 57 -3.12 -23.72 0.01
N GLN A 58 -2.00 -23.61 0.74
CA GLN A 58 -1.48 -22.33 1.24
C GLN A 58 -1.26 -21.28 0.15
N LEU A 59 -0.53 -21.65 -0.93
CA LEU A 59 -0.24 -20.72 -2.01
C LEU A 59 -1.52 -20.35 -2.78
N THR A 60 -2.41 -21.32 -2.98
CA THR A 60 -3.72 -21.11 -3.62
C THR A 60 -4.57 -20.12 -2.82
N THR A 61 -4.65 -20.27 -1.49
CA THR A 61 -5.31 -19.31 -0.59
C THR A 61 -4.73 -17.91 -0.73
N ILE A 62 -3.40 -17.78 -0.73
CA ILE A 62 -2.74 -16.48 -0.88
C ILE A 62 -3.06 -15.86 -2.24
N GLN A 63 -2.93 -16.62 -3.33
CA GLN A 63 -3.19 -16.10 -4.67
C GLN A 63 -4.66 -15.66 -4.83
N LEU A 64 -5.60 -16.45 -4.32
CA LEU A 64 -7.02 -16.08 -4.32
C LEU A 64 -7.27 -14.83 -3.48
N ALA A 65 -6.62 -14.69 -2.33
CA ALA A 65 -6.75 -13.49 -1.49
C ALA A 65 -6.24 -12.22 -2.18
N PHE A 66 -5.10 -12.30 -2.88
CA PHE A 66 -4.63 -11.16 -3.69
C PHE A 66 -5.56 -10.87 -4.88
N ALA A 67 -6.05 -11.89 -5.56
CA ALA A 67 -6.99 -11.72 -6.67
C ALA A 67 -8.29 -11.06 -6.19
N TYR A 68 -8.83 -11.51 -5.07
CA TYR A 68 -9.98 -10.92 -4.38
C TYR A 68 -9.72 -9.46 -4.03
N ALA A 69 -8.58 -9.17 -3.38
CA ALA A 69 -8.22 -7.82 -2.97
C ALA A 69 -8.13 -6.86 -4.17
N ILE A 70 -7.55 -7.32 -5.29
CA ILE A 70 -7.46 -6.54 -6.54
C ILE A 70 -8.85 -6.33 -7.16
N GLU A 71 -9.69 -7.36 -7.18
CA GLU A 71 -11.02 -7.31 -7.76
C GLU A 71 -11.91 -6.33 -6.99
N LYS A 72 -11.90 -6.43 -5.65
CA LYS A 72 -12.77 -5.67 -4.76
C LYS A 72 -12.25 -4.27 -4.42
N TYR A 73 -10.97 -4.14 -4.08
CA TYR A 73 -10.37 -2.87 -3.65
C TYR A 73 -9.62 -2.22 -4.80
N GLU A 74 -10.36 -1.59 -5.72
CA GLU A 74 -9.78 -0.90 -6.88
C GLU A 74 -8.59 0.04 -6.54
N PRO A 75 -8.61 0.82 -5.43
CA PRO A 75 -7.47 1.66 -5.06
C PRO A 75 -6.16 0.89 -4.82
N MET A 76 -6.20 -0.39 -4.43
CA MET A 76 -4.99 -1.20 -4.23
C MET A 76 -4.25 -1.48 -5.55
N ARG A 77 -4.96 -1.43 -6.68
CA ARG A 77 -4.37 -1.51 -8.03
C ARG A 77 -3.38 -0.38 -8.31
N LEU A 78 -3.50 0.73 -7.58
CA LEU A 78 -2.59 1.87 -7.67
C LEU A 78 -1.26 1.60 -6.95
N ILE A 79 -1.26 0.72 -5.96
CA ILE A 79 -0.08 0.36 -5.17
C ILE A 79 0.64 -0.86 -5.78
N TRP A 80 -0.12 -1.87 -6.19
CA TRP A 80 0.43 -3.09 -6.79
C TRP A 80 0.63 -2.95 -8.28
N SER A 81 1.88 -2.99 -8.74
CA SER A 81 2.22 -2.84 -10.16
C SER A 81 1.57 -3.90 -11.08
N PHE A 82 1.25 -5.09 -10.55
CA PHE A 82 0.53 -6.16 -11.23
C PHE A 82 -1.01 -5.98 -11.18
N GLY A 83 -1.54 -5.18 -10.25
CA GLY A 83 -2.97 -4.97 -10.08
C GLY A 83 -3.67 -4.27 -11.26
N LYS A 84 -2.90 -3.66 -12.18
CA LYS A 84 -3.43 -3.14 -13.45
C LYS A 84 -3.95 -4.26 -14.37
N ASN A 85 -3.43 -5.48 -14.23
CA ASN A 85 -3.86 -6.66 -14.97
C ASN A 85 -4.96 -7.41 -14.20
N CYS A 86 -6.06 -6.75 -13.84
CA CYS A 86 -7.11 -7.33 -13.00
C CYS A 86 -7.86 -8.52 -13.62
N GLN A 87 -7.71 -8.76 -14.93
CA GLN A 87 -8.26 -9.95 -15.57
C GLN A 87 -7.55 -11.20 -15.03
N LYS A 88 -8.29 -12.08 -14.35
CA LYS A 88 -7.75 -13.28 -13.67
C LYS A 88 -6.73 -14.04 -14.53
N LYS A 89 -7.08 -14.37 -15.78
CA LYS A 89 -6.19 -15.11 -16.70
C LYS A 89 -4.84 -14.43 -16.94
N THR A 90 -4.80 -13.10 -16.95
CA THR A 90 -3.60 -12.31 -17.16
C THR A 90 -2.82 -12.14 -15.86
N LEU A 91 -3.53 -12.03 -14.73
CA LEU A 91 -2.96 -11.90 -13.39
C LEU A 91 -2.12 -13.12 -12.99
N TYR A 92 -2.67 -14.34 -13.13
CA TYR A 92 -1.95 -15.57 -12.76
C TYR A 92 -0.73 -15.87 -13.64
N ASN A 93 -0.65 -15.25 -14.83
CA ASN A 93 0.51 -15.32 -15.72
C ASN A 93 1.53 -14.18 -15.48
N ASP A 94 1.24 -13.22 -14.59
CA ASP A 94 2.15 -12.12 -14.29
C ASP A 94 3.20 -12.59 -13.27
N HIS A 95 4.47 -12.64 -13.69
CA HIS A 95 5.58 -13.05 -12.82
C HIS A 95 5.65 -12.22 -11.52
N ARG A 96 5.31 -10.92 -11.58
CA ARG A 96 5.32 -10.05 -10.39
C ARG A 96 4.23 -10.43 -9.41
N PHE A 97 3.09 -10.92 -9.87
CA PHE A 97 2.02 -11.42 -8.99
C PHE A 97 2.53 -12.64 -8.22
N TYR A 98 3.13 -13.60 -8.92
CA TYR A 98 3.73 -14.80 -8.32
C TYR A 98 4.80 -14.45 -7.27
N ASP A 99 5.70 -13.53 -7.58
CA ASP A 99 6.73 -13.07 -6.64
C ASP A 99 6.15 -12.43 -5.37
N HIS A 100 5.05 -11.66 -5.51
CA HIS A 100 4.38 -11.06 -4.35
C HIS A 100 3.69 -12.11 -3.48
N CYS A 101 3.04 -13.10 -4.09
CA CYS A 101 2.41 -14.21 -3.38
C CYS A 101 3.45 -15.03 -2.61
N ASN A 102 4.58 -15.38 -3.24
CA ASN A 102 5.66 -16.11 -2.57
C ASN A 102 6.28 -15.29 -1.44
N SER A 103 6.53 -14.00 -1.67
CA SER A 103 7.07 -13.12 -0.63
C SER A 103 6.13 -13.01 0.57
N PHE A 104 4.82 -12.97 0.33
CA PHE A 104 3.82 -12.99 1.40
C PHE A 104 3.74 -14.35 2.10
N GLN A 105 3.85 -15.46 1.37
CA GLN A 105 3.89 -16.81 1.95
C GLN A 105 5.07 -16.97 2.91
N GLU A 106 6.27 -16.55 2.50
CA GLU A 106 7.46 -16.58 3.37
C GLU A 106 7.30 -15.67 4.59
N ALA A 107 6.73 -14.47 4.41
CA ALA A 107 6.40 -13.58 5.52
C ALA A 107 5.42 -14.22 6.50
N LEU A 108 4.32 -14.81 6.02
CA LEU A 108 3.31 -15.46 6.83
C LEU A 108 3.87 -16.69 7.55
N LYS A 109 4.70 -17.49 6.89
CA LYS A 109 5.40 -18.61 7.50
C LYS A 109 6.27 -18.16 8.68
N MET A 110 7.09 -17.12 8.49
CA MET A 110 7.90 -16.55 9.58
C MET A 110 7.03 -16.00 10.71
N ILE A 111 5.90 -15.34 10.40
CA ILE A 111 4.94 -14.89 11.43
C ILE A 111 4.43 -16.08 12.25
N MET A 112 4.05 -17.18 11.59
CA MET A 112 3.58 -18.40 12.23
C MET A 112 4.64 -19.06 13.12
N GLU A 113 5.93 -18.95 12.79
CA GLU A 113 7.03 -19.44 13.63
C GLU A 113 7.15 -18.64 14.94
N TYR A 114 6.77 -17.35 14.95
CA TYR A 114 6.81 -16.49 16.14
C TYR A 114 5.54 -16.53 17.01
N VAL A 115 4.53 -17.33 16.66
CA VAL A 115 3.23 -17.36 17.37
C VAL A 115 3.36 -17.68 18.87
N ASP A 116 4.36 -18.47 19.26
CA ASP A 116 4.60 -18.80 20.68
C ASP A 116 5.24 -17.63 21.47
N GLU A 117 5.70 -16.59 20.78
CA GLU A 117 6.31 -15.39 21.35
C GLU A 117 5.63 -14.11 20.81
N PRO A 118 4.39 -13.78 21.24
CA PRO A 118 3.60 -12.68 20.65
C PRO A 118 4.33 -11.33 20.59
N HIS A 119 5.16 -11.01 21.58
CA HIS A 119 5.97 -9.79 21.56
C HIS A 119 6.97 -9.76 20.39
N ASN A 120 7.66 -10.87 20.13
CA ASN A 120 8.60 -10.99 19.03
C ASN A 120 7.88 -11.07 17.68
N MET A 121 6.72 -11.75 17.65
CA MET A 121 5.81 -11.75 16.50
C MET A 121 5.42 -10.32 16.10
N CYS A 122 4.87 -9.53 17.02
CA CYS A 122 4.45 -8.16 16.74
C CYS A 122 5.62 -7.27 16.33
N LYS A 123 6.79 -7.40 16.97
CA LYS A 123 8.01 -6.68 16.57
C LYS A 123 8.46 -7.05 15.16
N PHE A 124 8.38 -8.33 14.77
CA PHE A 124 8.70 -8.78 13.42
C PHE A 124 7.71 -8.22 12.40
N ILE A 125 6.41 -8.30 12.68
CA ILE A 125 5.35 -7.77 11.81
C ILE A 125 5.50 -6.25 11.63
N CYS A 126 5.78 -5.50 12.70
CA CYS A 126 6.07 -4.06 12.61
C CYS A 126 7.23 -3.76 11.64
N ASN A 127 8.27 -4.58 11.63
CA ASN A 127 9.39 -4.42 10.69
C ASN A 127 8.99 -4.72 9.25
N ILE A 128 8.11 -5.71 9.03
CA ILE A 128 7.54 -5.98 7.71
C ILE A 128 6.66 -4.82 7.29
N GLY A 129 5.72 -4.36 8.12
CA GLY A 129 4.80 -3.26 7.80
C GLY A 129 5.49 -1.94 7.49
N ALA A 130 6.62 -1.65 8.15
CA ALA A 130 7.48 -0.51 7.82
C ALA A 130 8.01 -0.52 6.36
N ARG A 131 8.02 -1.68 5.68
CA ARG A 131 8.61 -1.88 4.35
C ARG A 131 7.59 -2.36 3.30
N HIS A 132 6.62 -3.18 3.71
CA HIS A 132 5.65 -3.88 2.88
C HIS A 132 4.22 -3.63 3.36
N PHE A 133 3.91 -2.36 3.62
CA PHE A 133 2.65 -1.91 4.20
C PHE A 133 1.37 -2.34 3.47
N PHE A 134 1.47 -2.72 2.20
CA PHE A 134 0.32 -3.12 1.39
C PHE A 134 -0.20 -4.52 1.70
N TYR A 135 0.51 -5.31 2.51
CA TYR A 135 0.03 -6.62 2.97
C TYR A 135 -1.09 -6.53 4.00
N ASP A 136 -1.23 -5.39 4.64
CA ASP A 136 -2.29 -5.14 5.63
C ASP A 136 -3.71 -5.40 5.06
N MET A 137 -3.95 -5.04 3.80
CA MET A 137 -5.24 -5.27 3.13
C MET A 137 -5.50 -6.74 2.77
N ILE A 138 -4.46 -7.57 2.76
CA ILE A 138 -4.57 -8.98 2.43
C ILE A 138 -5.20 -9.75 3.57
N CYS A 139 -5.04 -9.34 4.84
CA CYS A 139 -5.61 -10.04 6.00
C CYS A 139 -7.12 -10.29 5.90
N LYS A 140 -7.92 -9.27 5.53
CA LYS A 140 -9.37 -9.46 5.34
C LYS A 140 -9.71 -10.31 4.12
N SER A 141 -8.95 -10.15 3.04
CA SER A 141 -9.15 -10.94 1.82
C SER A 141 -8.81 -12.42 2.06
N MET A 142 -7.79 -12.69 2.88
CA MET A 142 -7.46 -14.04 3.34
C MET A 142 -8.59 -14.64 4.16
N MET A 143 -9.23 -13.87 5.04
CA MET A 143 -10.36 -14.36 5.83
C MET A 143 -11.52 -14.82 4.94
N VAL A 144 -11.91 -14.00 3.96
CA VAL A 144 -12.97 -14.36 2.99
C VAL A 144 -12.59 -15.62 2.23
N VAL A 145 -11.37 -15.68 1.72
CA VAL A 145 -10.90 -16.82 0.92
C VAL A 145 -10.73 -18.10 1.76
N LEU A 146 -10.35 -17.99 3.03
CA LEU A 146 -10.31 -19.14 3.94
C LEU A 146 -11.70 -19.73 4.13
N CYS A 147 -12.71 -18.89 4.34
CA CYS A 147 -14.11 -19.33 4.41
C CYS A 147 -14.60 -19.94 3.08
N GLU A 148 -14.19 -19.38 1.94
CA GLU A 148 -14.58 -19.92 0.62
C GLU A 148 -13.87 -21.23 0.28
N ILE A 149 -12.56 -21.38 0.55
CA ILE A 149 -11.82 -22.62 0.25
C ILE A 149 -12.21 -23.73 1.20
N ALA A 150 -12.57 -23.39 2.43
CA ALA A 150 -12.99 -24.37 3.41
C ALA A 150 -14.41 -24.90 3.15
N GLU A 151 -15.20 -24.29 2.25
CA GLU A 151 -16.65 -24.47 1.91
C GLU A 151 -17.61 -24.89 3.05
N ASP A 152 -17.28 -25.86 3.90
CA ASP A 152 -18.02 -26.31 5.10
C ASP A 152 -17.14 -26.76 6.30
N ASP A 153 -15.81 -26.68 6.24
CA ASP A 153 -14.89 -27.28 7.23
C ASP A 153 -14.47 -26.35 8.37
N MET A 154 -14.59 -25.03 8.21
CA MET A 154 -14.18 -24.09 9.24
C MET A 154 -15.27 -23.91 10.30
N ASN A 155 -15.06 -24.45 11.49
CA ASN A 155 -15.95 -24.22 12.62
C ASN A 155 -15.85 -22.77 13.16
N GLU A 156 -16.83 -22.36 13.96
CA GLU A 156 -16.90 -21.00 14.54
C GLU A 156 -15.63 -20.62 15.33
N GLU A 157 -15.00 -21.58 16.00
CA GLU A 157 -13.78 -21.35 16.77
C GLU A 157 -12.57 -21.10 15.86
N GLN A 158 -12.43 -21.85 14.75
CA GLN A 158 -11.39 -21.62 13.75
C GLN A 158 -11.56 -20.24 13.10
N VAL A 159 -12.79 -19.86 12.76
CA VAL A 159 -13.12 -18.52 12.23
C VAL A 159 -12.66 -17.44 13.20
N LYS A 160 -13.02 -17.57 14.48
CA LYS A 160 -12.61 -16.63 15.54
C LYS A 160 -11.09 -16.59 15.75
N CYS A 161 -10.42 -17.73 15.65
CA CYS A 161 -8.96 -17.81 15.76
C CYS A 161 -8.25 -17.07 14.63
N TRP A 162 -8.73 -17.23 13.38
CA TRP A 162 -8.21 -16.48 12.25
C TRP A 162 -8.50 -14.99 12.34
N HIS A 163 -9.68 -14.60 12.81
CA HIS A 163 -9.97 -13.19 13.09
C HIS A 163 -8.97 -12.61 14.09
N THR A 164 -8.76 -13.29 15.22
CA THR A 164 -7.80 -12.86 16.25
C THR A 164 -6.39 -12.75 15.68
N PHE A 165 -5.95 -13.76 14.90
CA PHE A 165 -4.65 -13.75 14.25
C PHE A 165 -4.49 -12.57 13.28
N PHE A 166 -5.46 -12.36 12.40
CA PHE A 166 -5.40 -11.30 11.41
C PHE A 166 -5.54 -9.90 12.01
N GLU A 167 -6.30 -9.73 13.09
CA GLU A 167 -6.37 -8.48 13.86
C GLU A 167 -5.01 -8.12 14.49
N GLU A 168 -4.34 -9.10 15.09
CA GLU A 168 -3.01 -8.92 15.68
C GLU A 168 -1.98 -8.55 14.59
N VAL A 169 -2.02 -9.28 13.47
CA VAL A 169 -1.17 -9.03 12.30
C VAL A 169 -1.41 -7.63 11.73
N GLN A 170 -2.67 -7.29 11.47
CA GLN A 170 -3.10 -5.99 10.95
C GLN A 170 -2.66 -4.83 11.85
N THR A 171 -2.89 -4.96 13.17
CA THR A 171 -2.49 -3.95 14.15
C THR A 171 -0.98 -3.71 14.11
N ALA A 172 -0.17 -4.77 14.17
CA ALA A 172 1.28 -4.64 14.12
C ALA A 172 1.78 -4.12 12.75
N PHE A 173 1.15 -4.49 11.64
CA PHE A 173 1.47 -3.96 10.31
C PHE A 173 1.27 -2.44 10.25
N ASN A 174 0.12 -1.98 10.73
CA ASN A 174 -0.24 -0.56 10.79
C ASN A 174 0.69 0.23 11.70
N ASP A 175 1.02 -0.31 12.87
CA ASP A 175 1.95 0.33 13.81
C ASP A 175 3.35 0.50 13.21
N GLY A 176 3.86 -0.55 12.55
CA GLY A 176 5.12 -0.51 11.82
C GLY A 176 5.11 0.56 10.72
N LEU A 177 4.04 0.60 9.94
CA LEU A 177 3.83 1.57 8.87
C LEU A 177 3.77 3.01 9.38
N ALA A 178 2.90 3.27 10.36
CA ALA A 178 2.73 4.60 10.95
C ALA A 178 4.04 5.09 11.59
N THR A 179 4.76 4.21 12.27
CA THR A 179 6.07 4.52 12.88
C THR A 179 7.10 4.90 11.82
N GLN A 180 7.20 4.10 10.74
CA GLN A 180 8.14 4.38 9.65
C GLN A 180 7.83 5.71 8.97
N ARG A 181 6.55 5.96 8.65
CA ARG A 181 6.13 7.18 7.94
C ARG A 181 6.30 8.42 8.79
N ARG A 182 5.92 8.37 10.07
CA ARG A 182 6.18 9.46 11.02
C ARG A 182 7.68 9.74 11.15
N SER A 183 8.51 8.69 11.23
CA SER A 183 9.97 8.81 11.26
C SER A 183 10.51 9.46 9.98
N TYR A 184 10.02 9.03 8.80
CA TYR A 184 10.38 9.62 7.51
C TYR A 184 9.97 11.10 7.42
N LEU A 185 8.71 11.44 7.71
CA LEU A 185 8.20 12.82 7.64
C LEU A 185 8.90 13.75 8.67
N ARG A 186 9.35 13.20 9.80
CA ARG A 186 10.17 13.91 10.78
C ARG A 186 11.63 14.08 10.35
N LYS A 187 12.14 13.40 9.32
CA LYS A 187 13.58 13.43 8.97
C LYS A 187 13.86 13.85 7.53
N CYS A 188 12.91 13.70 6.62
CA CYS A 188 13.12 13.83 5.17
C CYS A 188 13.63 15.23 4.74
N ILE A 189 13.10 16.29 5.35
CA ILE A 189 13.47 17.68 5.05
C ILE A 189 14.00 18.34 6.34
N SER A 190 15.18 18.94 6.25
CA SER A 190 15.80 19.70 7.33
C SER A 190 15.27 21.12 7.40
N LYS A 191 15.48 21.78 8.55
CA LYS A 191 15.08 23.19 8.75
C LYS A 191 15.77 24.12 7.77
N LYS A 192 17.03 23.84 7.40
CA LYS A 192 17.77 24.63 6.41
C LYS A 192 17.19 24.45 5.01
N GLU A 193 16.92 23.22 4.61
CA GLU A 193 16.29 22.91 3.31
C GLU A 193 14.91 23.55 3.19
N MET A 194 14.07 23.46 4.23
CA MET A 194 12.75 24.09 4.18
C MET A 194 12.83 25.61 4.07
N LYS A 195 13.75 26.26 4.79
CA LYS A 195 14.00 27.71 4.65
C LYS A 195 14.44 28.06 3.23
N THR A 196 15.38 27.31 2.66
CA THR A 196 15.83 27.49 1.28
C THR A 196 14.68 27.34 0.29
N LEU A 197 13.85 26.30 0.45
CA LEU A 197 12.66 26.09 -0.38
C LEU A 197 11.68 27.26 -0.26
N ALA A 198 11.37 27.71 0.95
CA ALA A 198 10.45 28.81 1.19
C ALA A 198 10.91 30.11 0.51
N THR A 199 12.18 30.48 0.67
CA THR A 199 12.75 31.68 0.03
C THR A 199 12.70 31.60 -1.48
N ILE A 200 13.11 30.47 -2.05
CA ILE A 200 13.15 30.31 -3.51
C ILE A 200 11.75 30.22 -4.10
N TRP A 201 10.84 29.53 -3.42
CA TRP A 201 9.45 29.45 -3.83
C TRP A 201 8.77 30.83 -3.83
N GLN A 202 9.02 31.66 -2.80
CA GLN A 202 8.53 33.04 -2.78
C GLN A 202 9.07 33.88 -3.95
N GLN A 203 10.37 33.78 -4.26
CA GLN A 203 10.97 34.47 -5.41
C GLN A 203 10.35 34.01 -6.73
N VAL A 204 10.16 32.71 -6.91
CA VAL A 204 9.51 32.14 -8.09
C VAL A 204 8.07 32.64 -8.23
N GLN A 205 7.31 32.64 -7.14
CA GLN A 205 5.93 33.16 -7.12
C GLN A 205 5.87 34.64 -7.46
N MET A 206 6.78 35.46 -6.94
CA MET A 206 6.85 36.89 -7.28
C MET A 206 7.10 37.08 -8.78
N LYS A 207 8.08 36.38 -9.36
CA LYS A 207 8.40 36.50 -10.79
C LYS A 207 7.25 36.09 -11.70
N TYR A 208 6.57 34.97 -11.40
CA TYR A 208 5.38 34.57 -12.17
C TYR A 208 4.26 35.62 -12.05
N LYS A 209 4.03 36.19 -10.86
CA LYS A 209 3.01 37.25 -10.69
C LYS A 209 3.38 38.55 -11.39
N GLU A 210 4.65 38.94 -11.39
CA GLU A 210 5.13 40.16 -12.05
C GLU A 210 5.08 40.05 -13.58
N GLU A 211 5.44 38.88 -14.14
CA GLU A 211 5.51 38.68 -15.59
C GLU A 211 4.20 38.18 -16.21
N ASP A 212 3.51 37.25 -15.56
CA ASP A 212 2.33 36.55 -16.09
C ASP A 212 1.02 36.99 -15.39
N GLY A 213 1.09 37.83 -14.35
CA GLY A 213 -0.06 38.39 -13.62
C GLY A 213 -0.64 37.48 -12.52
N ASP A 214 -0.34 36.19 -12.54
CA ASP A 214 -0.81 35.20 -11.57
C ASP A 214 0.11 33.95 -11.50
N LEU A 215 -0.40 32.82 -11.00
CA LEU A 215 0.31 31.54 -10.95
C LEU A 215 -0.18 30.53 -12.00
N MET A 216 -0.99 30.93 -12.98
CA MET A 216 -1.57 30.04 -14.00
C MET A 216 -0.50 29.30 -14.79
N LYS A 217 0.65 29.92 -15.02
CA LYS A 217 1.78 29.27 -15.70
C LYS A 217 2.41 28.16 -14.87
N CYS A 218 2.47 28.31 -13.54
CA CYS A 218 2.86 27.20 -12.66
C CYS A 218 1.89 26.03 -12.79
N HIS A 219 0.58 26.34 -12.85
CA HIS A 219 -0.46 25.33 -12.98
C HIS A 219 -0.36 24.62 -14.33
N ALA A 220 -0.15 25.36 -15.42
CA ALA A 220 0.03 24.83 -16.77
C ALA A 220 1.25 23.90 -16.86
N ILE A 221 2.41 24.29 -16.29
CA ILE A 221 3.62 23.44 -16.27
C ILE A 221 3.37 22.15 -15.46
N MET A 222 2.69 22.25 -14.31
CA MET A 222 2.34 21.07 -13.52
C MET A 222 1.37 20.14 -14.27
N TYR A 223 0.40 20.72 -14.97
CA TYR A 223 -0.55 20.00 -15.80
C TYR A 223 0.14 19.29 -16.97
N GLU A 224 1.07 19.94 -17.67
CA GLU A 224 1.87 19.33 -18.74
C GLU A 224 2.66 18.12 -18.22
N ALA A 225 3.28 18.23 -17.03
CA ALA A 225 3.97 17.10 -16.40
C ALA A 225 3.00 15.95 -16.08
N LEU A 226 1.81 16.25 -15.55
CA LEU A 226 0.77 15.24 -15.32
C LEU A 226 0.33 14.57 -16.63
N GLN A 227 0.10 15.33 -17.70
CA GLN A 227 -0.24 14.79 -19.00
C GLN A 227 0.86 13.87 -19.54
N TYR A 228 2.12 14.25 -19.38
CA TYR A 228 3.26 13.49 -19.87
C TYR A 228 3.42 12.14 -19.15
N TYR A 229 3.22 12.07 -17.83
CA TYR A 229 3.36 10.81 -17.09
C TYR A 229 2.09 9.97 -17.06
N CYS A 230 0.92 10.59 -17.17
CA CYS A 230 -0.39 9.93 -17.13
C CYS A 230 -0.96 9.65 -18.53
N GLN A 231 -0.10 9.45 -19.55
CA GLN A 231 -0.50 9.25 -20.95
C GLN A 231 -1.43 8.05 -21.19
N LYS A 232 -1.42 7.07 -20.28
CA LYS A 232 -2.25 5.85 -20.38
C LYS A 232 -3.73 6.10 -20.13
N ILE A 233 -4.09 7.29 -19.63
CA ILE A 233 -5.47 7.65 -19.33
C ILE A 233 -6.21 8.08 -20.61
N PRO A 234 -7.46 7.62 -20.82
CA PRO A 234 -8.31 8.15 -21.87
C PRO A 234 -8.45 9.68 -21.78
N LYS A 235 -8.16 10.41 -22.87
CA LYS A 235 -8.31 11.87 -22.98
C LYS A 235 -9.78 12.32 -23.02
N THR A 236 -10.57 11.87 -22.06
CA THR A 236 -11.95 12.32 -21.88
C THR A 236 -11.97 13.65 -21.13
N LYS A 237 -13.02 14.44 -21.36
CA LYS A 237 -13.23 15.73 -20.66
C LYS A 237 -13.20 15.60 -19.13
N LYS A 238 -13.65 14.47 -18.59
CA LYS A 238 -13.64 14.18 -17.15
C LYS A 238 -12.20 14.03 -16.61
N HIS A 239 -11.32 13.32 -17.33
CA HIS A 239 -9.93 13.14 -16.90
C HIS A 239 -9.11 14.42 -17.05
N ILE A 240 -9.30 15.16 -18.13
CA ILE A 240 -8.67 16.47 -18.34
C ILE A 240 -8.96 17.40 -17.15
N ARG A 241 -10.24 17.56 -16.78
CA ARG A 241 -10.64 18.38 -15.63
C ARG A 241 -10.02 17.93 -14.31
N LYS A 242 -9.91 16.61 -14.09
CA LYS A 242 -9.26 16.07 -12.89
C LYS A 242 -7.76 16.40 -12.86
N GLN A 243 -7.09 16.29 -13.99
CA GLN A 243 -5.66 16.62 -14.09
C GLN A 243 -5.42 18.11 -13.87
N GLU A 244 -6.27 18.98 -14.44
CA GLU A 244 -6.25 20.43 -14.20
C GLU A 244 -6.44 20.72 -12.69
N GLU A 245 -7.46 20.12 -12.06
CA GLU A 245 -7.73 20.32 -10.64
C GLU A 245 -6.58 19.81 -9.76
N ILE A 246 -5.99 18.65 -10.08
CA ILE A 246 -4.81 18.13 -9.37
C ILE A 246 -3.64 19.11 -9.53
N ALA A 247 -3.37 19.59 -10.75
CA ALA A 247 -2.28 20.54 -11.00
C ALA A 247 -2.42 21.79 -10.14
N ASP A 248 -3.60 22.43 -10.15
CA ASP A 248 -3.91 23.60 -9.33
C ASP A 248 -3.68 23.31 -7.84
N ARG A 249 -4.26 22.22 -7.34
CA ARG A 249 -4.15 21.84 -5.92
C ARG A 249 -2.73 21.46 -5.54
N THR A 250 -1.93 20.88 -6.42
CA THR A 250 -0.52 20.54 -6.13
C THR A 250 0.30 21.79 -5.87
N ILE A 251 0.07 22.88 -6.60
CA ILE A 251 0.74 24.16 -6.37
C ILE A 251 0.34 24.76 -5.01
N ASP A 252 -0.94 24.70 -4.65
CA ASP A 252 -1.41 25.08 -3.32
C ASP A 252 -0.82 24.21 -2.20
N VAL A 253 -0.68 22.91 -2.45
CA VAL A 253 -0.14 21.96 -1.47
C VAL A 253 1.33 22.26 -1.18
N LEU A 254 2.13 22.74 -2.13
CA LEU A 254 3.49 23.20 -1.85
C LEU A 254 3.49 24.35 -0.82
N ASN A 255 2.59 25.33 -0.97
CA ASN A 255 2.42 26.41 0.03
C ASN A 255 2.01 25.85 1.40
N LYS A 256 1.12 24.86 1.42
CA LYS A 256 0.69 24.20 2.66
C LYS A 256 1.85 23.45 3.32
N ILE A 257 2.67 22.71 2.57
CA ILE A 257 3.85 22.01 3.10
C ILE A 257 4.83 22.99 3.75
N ILE A 258 5.11 24.12 3.09
CA ILE A 258 5.99 25.16 3.63
C ILE A 258 5.40 25.75 4.92
N THR A 259 4.09 26.02 4.95
CA THR A 259 3.40 26.63 6.10
C THR A 259 3.27 25.65 7.29
N ILE A 260 2.98 24.38 7.02
CA ILE A 260 2.77 23.35 8.06
C ILE A 260 4.09 22.94 8.71
N TYR A 261 5.22 23.08 8.00
CA TYR A 261 6.51 22.68 8.52
C TYR A 261 6.82 23.39 9.85
N ASP A 262 6.78 22.60 10.93
CA ASP A 262 7.13 23.06 12.27
C ASP A 262 8.51 22.52 12.71
N SER A 263 9.18 23.23 13.62
CA SER A 263 10.49 22.80 14.12
C SER A 263 10.45 21.57 15.03
N THR A 264 9.31 21.29 15.67
CA THR A 264 9.10 20.20 16.62
C THR A 264 8.57 18.96 15.91
N TYR A 265 7.50 19.10 15.13
CA TYR A 265 6.81 17.96 14.48
C TYR A 265 7.15 17.82 12.98
N LYS A 266 7.77 18.84 12.37
CA LYS A 266 8.08 18.89 10.94
C LYS A 266 6.83 18.68 10.07
N LEU A 267 6.76 17.56 9.35
CA LEU A 267 5.67 17.26 8.41
C LEU A 267 4.78 16.12 8.88
N THR A 268 4.83 15.70 10.15
CA THR A 268 4.03 14.55 10.61
C THR A 268 2.53 14.78 10.57
N GLU A 269 2.07 16.03 10.70
CA GLU A 269 0.64 16.39 10.59
C GLU A 269 0.14 16.53 9.15
N LEU A 270 1.01 16.32 8.16
CA LEU A 270 0.64 16.53 6.76
C LEU A 270 -0.41 15.53 6.28
N ILE A 271 -0.42 14.33 6.85
CA ILE A 271 -1.36 13.25 6.51
C ILE A 271 -2.80 13.73 6.74
N ASP A 272 -3.10 14.16 7.97
CA ASP A 272 -4.46 14.58 8.36
C ASP A 272 -4.92 15.87 7.63
N ARG A 273 -3.98 16.66 7.11
CA ARG A 273 -4.26 17.95 6.45
C ARG A 273 -4.43 17.85 4.93
N LEU A 274 -4.10 16.71 4.32
CA LEU A 274 -4.14 16.52 2.87
C LEU A 274 -5.16 15.49 2.38
N ASP A 275 -6.08 15.01 3.22
CA ASP A 275 -7.09 14.00 2.85
C ASP A 275 -7.86 14.33 1.55
N SER A 276 -8.39 15.54 1.43
CA SER A 276 -9.13 15.96 0.23
C SER A 276 -8.27 15.94 -1.03
N TYR A 277 -6.99 16.35 -0.92
CA TYR A 277 -6.04 16.31 -2.02
C TYR A 277 -5.68 14.87 -2.41
N CYS A 278 -5.46 14.02 -1.42
CA CYS A 278 -5.12 12.62 -1.64
C CYS A 278 -6.28 11.86 -2.26
N TYR A 279 -7.51 12.11 -1.80
CA TYR A 279 -8.72 11.58 -2.41
C TYR A 279 -8.80 11.96 -3.89
N LEU A 280 -8.64 13.26 -4.22
CA LEU A 280 -8.65 13.74 -5.60
C LEU A 280 -7.61 13.00 -6.46
N CYS A 281 -6.37 12.87 -5.96
CA CYS A 281 -5.29 12.13 -6.63
C CYS A 281 -5.67 10.67 -6.89
N CYS A 282 -6.28 9.98 -5.92
CA CYS A 282 -6.72 8.60 -6.07
C CYS A 282 -7.79 8.46 -7.16
N THR A 283 -8.64 9.48 -7.36
CA THR A 283 -9.65 9.44 -8.41
C THR A 283 -9.07 9.52 -9.84
N LEU A 284 -7.79 9.88 -10.00
CA LEU A 284 -7.12 9.87 -11.31
C LEU A 284 -6.83 8.44 -11.80
N ASN A 285 -6.90 7.44 -10.92
CA ASN A 285 -6.58 6.05 -11.20
C ASN A 285 -5.11 5.85 -11.66
N GLU A 286 -4.19 6.66 -11.13
CA GLU A 286 -2.76 6.54 -11.37
C GLU A 286 -2.00 6.17 -10.11
N SER A 287 -0.87 5.46 -10.30
CA SER A 287 -0.06 5.03 -9.16
C SER A 287 0.54 6.24 -8.45
N PRO A 288 0.71 6.20 -7.10
CA PRO A 288 1.42 7.25 -6.38
C PRO A 288 2.83 7.50 -6.95
N GLN A 289 3.47 6.47 -7.51
CA GLN A 289 4.76 6.60 -8.18
C GLN A 289 4.68 7.40 -9.49
N THR A 290 3.63 7.19 -10.30
CA THR A 290 3.38 8.01 -11.51
C THR A 290 3.21 9.47 -11.12
N LEU A 291 2.38 9.72 -10.08
CA LEU A 291 2.14 11.07 -9.56
C LEU A 291 3.42 11.70 -9.02
N TRP A 292 4.23 10.95 -8.27
CA TRP A 292 5.54 11.41 -7.80
C TRP A 292 6.43 11.89 -8.93
N LEU A 293 6.54 11.12 -10.02
CA LEU A 293 7.33 11.50 -11.19
C LEU A 293 6.80 12.79 -11.83
N ALA A 294 5.48 12.88 -12.02
CA ALA A 294 4.84 14.07 -12.56
C ALA A 294 5.07 15.31 -11.68
N PHE A 295 4.87 15.20 -10.37
CA PHE A 295 5.09 16.31 -9.43
C PHE A 295 6.54 16.73 -9.39
N ASN A 296 7.47 15.78 -9.37
CA ASN A 296 8.90 16.07 -9.37
C ASN A 296 9.33 16.82 -10.63
N GLU A 297 8.87 16.38 -11.80
CA GLU A 297 9.12 17.04 -13.08
C GLU A 297 8.50 18.44 -13.13
N GLY A 298 7.20 18.54 -12.79
CA GLY A 298 6.47 19.80 -12.78
C GLY A 298 7.11 20.84 -11.85
N PHE A 299 7.41 20.48 -10.60
CA PHE A 299 8.10 21.38 -9.68
C PHE A 299 9.49 21.79 -10.19
N THR A 300 10.25 20.84 -10.73
CA THR A 300 11.59 21.12 -11.28
C THR A 300 11.47 22.16 -12.39
N ASN A 301 10.57 21.95 -13.35
CA ASN A 301 10.40 22.84 -14.50
C ASN A 301 9.90 24.24 -14.10
N ILE A 302 8.97 24.32 -13.13
CA ILE A 302 8.49 25.61 -12.58
C ILE A 302 9.65 26.42 -12.03
N ILE A 303 10.50 25.80 -11.22
CA ILE A 303 11.61 26.47 -10.53
C ILE A 303 12.76 26.77 -11.50
N THR A 304 13.17 25.82 -12.36
CA THR A 304 14.33 26.02 -13.26
C THR A 304 14.10 27.14 -14.27
N THR A 305 12.84 27.41 -14.60
CA THR A 305 12.44 28.48 -15.54
C THR A 305 12.55 29.89 -14.92
N LYS A 306 12.41 30.04 -13.59
CA LYS A 306 12.35 31.36 -12.93
C LYS A 306 13.42 31.64 -11.88
N VAL A 307 14.18 30.64 -11.44
CA VAL A 307 15.34 30.88 -10.56
C VAL A 307 16.35 31.75 -11.31
N ASP A 308 16.70 32.87 -10.68
CA ASP A 308 17.45 33.98 -11.25
C ASP A 308 18.75 33.55 -11.93
N GLU A 309 18.91 33.89 -13.20
CA GLU A 309 20.14 33.60 -13.94
C GLU A 309 21.36 34.34 -13.36
N ASN A 310 21.14 35.42 -12.61
CA ASN A 310 22.18 36.27 -12.05
C ASN A 310 22.80 35.74 -10.74
N LEU A 311 22.40 34.56 -10.25
CA LEU A 311 23.05 33.93 -9.11
C LEU A 311 24.44 33.43 -9.52
N GLU A 312 25.50 33.92 -8.86
CA GLU A 312 26.91 33.47 -9.06
C GLU A 312 27.09 31.94 -8.96
N ASN A 313 26.11 31.23 -8.39
CA ASN A 313 26.10 29.78 -8.24
C ASN A 313 24.80 29.14 -8.78
N LEU A 314 24.24 29.67 -9.87
CA LEU A 314 22.96 29.23 -10.45
C LEU A 314 22.83 27.71 -10.59
N VAL A 315 23.86 27.05 -11.13
CA VAL A 315 23.86 25.60 -11.34
C VAL A 315 23.72 24.85 -10.02
N TRP A 316 24.45 25.28 -8.99
CA TRP A 316 24.42 24.66 -7.66
C TRP A 316 23.09 24.93 -6.94
N VAL A 317 22.55 26.15 -7.05
CA VAL A 317 21.24 26.50 -6.51
C VAL A 317 20.15 25.65 -7.17
N LYS A 318 20.12 25.56 -8.50
CA LYS A 318 19.17 24.71 -9.23
C LYS A 318 19.28 23.25 -8.79
N GLN A 319 20.50 22.74 -8.60
CA GLN A 319 20.70 21.36 -8.16
C GLN A 319 20.18 21.10 -6.73
N ILE A 320 20.45 22.00 -5.78
CA ILE A 320 19.94 21.86 -4.41
C ILE A 320 18.42 21.94 -4.38
N VAL A 321 17.84 22.89 -5.11
CA VAL A 321 16.38 23.03 -5.12
C VAL A 321 15.73 21.80 -5.74
N LYS A 322 16.30 21.26 -6.83
CA LYS A 322 15.83 20.00 -7.42
C LYS A 322 15.87 18.85 -6.40
N GLN A 323 16.93 18.74 -5.60
CA GLN A 323 16.99 17.73 -4.53
C GLN A 323 15.92 17.92 -3.47
N ILE A 324 15.65 19.17 -3.04
CA ILE A 324 14.61 19.46 -2.06
C ILE A 324 13.21 19.17 -2.63
N LEU A 325 12.95 19.54 -3.89
CA LEU A 325 11.68 19.25 -4.57
C LEU A 325 11.45 17.76 -4.77
N CYS A 326 12.49 16.98 -5.05
CA CYS A 326 12.39 15.53 -5.10
C CYS A 326 11.93 14.95 -3.75
N LYS A 327 12.38 15.53 -2.63
CA LYS A 327 11.91 15.16 -1.28
C LYS A 327 10.45 15.58 -1.07
N VAL A 328 10.04 16.77 -1.51
CA VAL A 328 8.64 17.22 -1.44
C VAL A 328 7.73 16.29 -2.24
N ALA A 329 8.08 15.98 -3.48
CA ALA A 329 7.32 15.03 -4.30
C ALA A 329 7.24 13.66 -3.63
N ARG A 330 8.34 13.18 -3.02
CA ARG A 330 8.35 11.92 -2.27
C ARG A 330 7.48 11.98 -1.02
N VAL A 331 7.41 13.12 -0.33
CA VAL A 331 6.47 13.34 0.79
C VAL A 331 5.03 13.20 0.30
N LEU A 332 4.66 13.84 -0.82
CA LEU A 332 3.32 13.70 -1.40
C LEU A 332 2.99 12.24 -1.74
N GLU A 333 3.93 11.51 -2.33
CA GLU A 333 3.76 10.08 -2.60
C GLU A 333 3.48 9.27 -1.33
N GLN A 334 4.22 9.54 -0.25
CA GLN A 334 4.01 8.84 1.03
C GLN A 334 2.64 9.14 1.62
N VAL A 335 2.19 10.39 1.57
CA VAL A 335 0.88 10.79 2.10
C VAL A 335 -0.25 10.19 1.28
N ILE A 336 -0.12 10.13 -0.05
CA ILE A 336 -1.11 9.45 -0.92
C ILE A 336 -1.15 7.94 -0.63
N LYS A 337 0.02 7.29 -0.46
CA LYS A 337 0.08 5.86 -0.09
C LYS A 337 -0.55 5.58 1.27
N GLU A 338 -0.35 6.46 2.25
CA GLU A 338 -1.04 6.38 3.54
C GLU A 338 -2.53 6.52 3.35
N PHE A 339 -2.97 7.57 2.68
CA PHE A 339 -4.39 7.79 2.44
C PHE A 339 -5.09 6.57 1.82
N ILE A 340 -4.48 5.93 0.82
CA ILE A 340 -5.04 4.72 0.20
C ILE A 340 -5.20 3.60 1.23
N VAL A 341 -4.18 3.35 2.05
CA VAL A 341 -4.15 2.25 3.03
C VAL A 341 -5.05 2.53 4.23
N SER A 342 -5.06 3.74 4.77
CA SER A 342 -5.91 4.08 5.91
C SER A 342 -7.39 4.16 5.52
N ASN A 343 -7.71 4.56 4.27
CA ASN A 343 -9.09 4.66 3.83
C ASN A 343 -9.59 3.40 3.14
N SER A 344 -8.75 2.46 2.68
CA SER A 344 -9.19 1.12 2.27
C SER A 344 -9.98 0.42 3.38
N TYR A 345 -9.70 0.72 4.65
CA TYR A 345 -10.55 0.33 5.77
C TYR A 345 -11.96 0.92 5.75
N LYS A 346 -12.12 2.20 5.42
CA LYS A 346 -13.44 2.83 5.30
C LYS A 346 -14.21 2.24 4.12
N TRP A 347 -13.50 1.86 3.05
CA TRP A 347 -14.09 1.11 1.94
C TRP A 347 -14.47 -0.32 2.36
N GLN A 348 -13.78 -0.90 3.33
CA GLN A 348 -14.06 -2.23 3.90
C GLN A 348 -15.13 -2.25 5.01
N GLN A 349 -15.39 -1.14 5.72
CA GLN A 349 -16.41 -1.04 6.77
C GLN A 349 -17.82 -0.72 6.24
N LEU A 350 -17.95 -0.45 4.93
CA LEU A 350 -19.25 -0.35 4.26
C LEU A 350 -19.82 -1.75 3.92
N GLU A 351 -19.14 -2.81 4.33
CA GLU A 351 -19.59 -4.20 4.40
C GLU A 351 -19.92 -4.55 5.84
#